data_AF-K1T423-F1
#
_entry.id   AF-K1T423-F1
#
_cell.length_a   1.000
_cell.length_b   1.000
_cell.length_c   1.000
_cell.angle_alpha   90.00
_cell.angle_beta   90.00
_cell.angle_gamma   90.00
#
_symmetry.space_group_name_H-M   'P 1'
#
loop_
_entity.id
_entity.type
_entity.pdbx_description
1 polymer ?
#
loop_
_entity_poly.entity_id
_entity_poly.type
_entity_poly.pdbx_seq_one_letter_code
_entity_poly.pdbx_strand_id
1 'polypeptide(L)'
;MLTSSGQAANFFALINILGAGDHIVSSATIYGGTFNLLNVTMRKIGVDVTFVDPRASEEEINAAFRDNTKAMFGETIANPSLDVLDIEKFAKIAHSHGVPLIV
;
A
#
# COMPACT_ATOMS: atom_id res chain seq x y z
N MET A 1 -12.89 -11.49 -9.36
CA MET A 1 -12.36 -12.60 -8.55
C MET A 1 -13.05 -12.55 -7.20
N LEU A 2 -13.46 -13.70 -6.64
CA LEU A 2 -14.03 -13.79 -5.29
C LEU A 2 -13.05 -14.59 -4.43
N THR A 3 -12.88 -14.19 -3.18
CA THR A 3 -11.93 -14.81 -2.24
C THR A 3 -12.65 -15.26 -0.97
N SER A 4 -11.97 -16.05 -0.13
CA SER A 4 -12.51 -16.54 1.13
C SER A 4 -12.68 -15.46 2.21
N SER A 5 -12.02 -14.31 2.06
CA SER A 5 -12.05 -13.21 3.02
C SER A 5 -11.47 -11.91 2.43
N GLY A 6 -11.70 -10.78 3.11
CA GLY A 6 -11.05 -9.50 2.76
C GLY A 6 -9.52 -9.55 2.87
N GLN A 7 -8.98 -10.26 3.85
CA GLN A 7 -7.52 -10.46 3.95
C GLN A 7 -6.96 -11.25 2.77
N ALA A 8 -7.68 -12.29 2.31
CA ALA A 8 -7.30 -13.01 1.10
C ALA A 8 -7.40 -12.10 -0.14
N ALA A 9 -8.41 -11.21 -0.21
CA ALA A 9 -8.52 -10.24 -1.30
C ALA A 9 -7.31 -9.28 -1.34
N ASN A 10 -6.95 -8.68 -0.19
CA ASN A 10 -5.78 -7.80 -0.08
C ASN A 10 -4.51 -8.52 -0.49
N PHE A 11 -4.31 -9.74 0.01
CA PHE A 11 -3.14 -10.54 -0.34
C PHE A 11 -3.08 -10.82 -1.84
N PHE A 12 -4.17 -11.36 -2.42
CA PHE A 12 -4.19 -11.71 -3.85
C PHE A 12 -4.07 -10.50 -4.77
N ALA A 13 -4.64 -9.35 -4.42
CA ALA A 13 -4.47 -8.11 -5.18
C ALA A 13 -3.00 -7.71 -5.29
N LEU A 14 -2.24 -7.91 -4.21
CA LEU A 14 -0.83 -7.54 -4.11
C LEU A 14 0.10 -8.56 -4.76
N ILE A 15 0.03 -9.85 -4.39
CA ILE A 15 0.92 -10.88 -4.96
C ILE A 15 0.69 -11.10 -6.47
N ASN A 16 -0.46 -10.69 -7.02
CA ASN A 16 -0.66 -10.75 -8.46
C ASN A 16 0.34 -9.84 -9.25
N ILE A 17 0.95 -8.86 -8.59
CA ILE A 17 1.92 -7.93 -9.20
C ILE A 17 3.24 -7.80 -8.42
N LEU A 18 3.35 -8.44 -7.25
CA LEU A 18 4.51 -8.39 -6.35
C LEU A 18 5.11 -9.79 -6.16
N GLY A 19 6.44 -9.87 -6.16
CA GLY A 19 7.23 -11.04 -5.82
C GLY A 19 8.37 -10.73 -4.84
N ALA A 20 9.15 -11.76 -4.50
CA ALA A 20 10.30 -11.59 -3.62
C ALA A 20 11.31 -10.61 -4.24
N GLY A 21 11.72 -9.61 -3.46
CA GLY A 21 12.58 -8.52 -3.89
C GLY A 21 11.83 -7.26 -4.32
N ASP A 22 10.50 -7.28 -4.44
CA ASP A 22 9.70 -6.09 -4.73
C ASP A 22 9.38 -5.27 -3.48
N HIS A 23 8.92 -4.04 -3.69
CA HIS A 23 8.57 -3.08 -2.67
C HIS A 23 7.17 -2.48 -2.88
N ILE A 24 6.50 -2.13 -1.79
CA ILE A 24 5.22 -1.39 -1.77
C ILE A 24 5.32 -0.14 -0.89
N VAL A 25 4.69 0.95 -1.33
CA VAL A 25 4.42 2.12 -0.47
C VAL A 25 2.99 2.03 0.04
N SER A 26 2.77 2.10 1.35
CA SER A 26 1.43 2.02 1.95
C SER A 26 1.16 3.24 2.82
N SER A 27 -0.08 3.72 2.86
CA SER A 27 -0.53 4.55 3.98
C SER A 27 -0.32 3.80 5.29
N ALA A 28 0.13 4.51 6.33
CA ALA A 28 0.22 4.01 7.69
C ALA A 28 -1.14 3.92 8.39
N THR A 29 -2.14 4.68 7.92
CA THR A 29 -3.51 4.70 8.47
C THR A 29 -4.39 3.70 7.72
N ILE A 30 -4.21 2.43 8.02
CA ILE A 30 -4.97 1.32 7.44
C ILE A 30 -5.40 0.35 8.54
N TYR A 31 -6.35 -0.54 8.25
CA TYR A 31 -6.80 -1.53 9.20
C TYR A 31 -5.63 -2.34 9.77
N GLY A 32 -5.61 -2.55 11.10
CA GLY A 32 -4.51 -3.22 11.79
C GLY A 32 -4.19 -4.62 11.27
N GLY A 33 -5.20 -5.37 10.81
CA GLY A 33 -4.99 -6.66 10.16
C GLY A 33 -4.26 -6.54 8.81
N THR A 34 -4.58 -5.52 8.02
CA THR A 34 -3.91 -5.22 6.75
C THR A 34 -2.48 -4.72 7.00
N PHE A 35 -2.27 -3.87 8.01
CA PHE A 35 -0.93 -3.48 8.44
C PHE A 35 -0.08 -4.71 8.80
N ASN A 36 -0.63 -5.65 9.57
CA ASN A 36 0.07 -6.88 9.95
C ASN A 36 0.34 -7.79 8.73
N LEU A 37 -0.60 -7.89 7.79
CA LEU A 37 -0.40 -8.59 6.52
C LEU A 37 0.82 -8.04 5.77
N LEU A 38 0.88 -6.72 5.58
CA LEU A 38 1.99 -6.05 4.88
C LEU A 38 3.31 -6.14 5.66
N ASN A 39 3.28 -5.82 6.95
CA ASN A 39 4.51 -5.69 7.73
C ASN A 39 5.10 -7.03 8.18
N VAL A 40 4.31 -8.09 8.28
CA VAL A 40 4.79 -9.39 8.78
C VAL A 40 4.73 -10.45 7.68
N THR A 41 3.56 -10.69 7.12
CA THR A 41 3.36 -11.80 6.16
C THR A 41 4.05 -11.52 4.83
N MET A 42 3.87 -10.33 4.26
CA MET A 42 4.48 -9.96 2.97
C MET A 42 6.02 -9.91 3.08
N ARG A 43 6.56 -9.37 4.18
CA ARG A 43 8.02 -9.39 4.44
C ARG A 43 8.60 -10.80 4.49
N LYS A 44 7.89 -11.76 5.09
CA LYS A 44 8.32 -13.17 5.16
C LYS A 44 8.41 -13.84 3.79
N ILE A 45 7.65 -13.37 2.81
CA ILE A 45 7.72 -13.85 1.41
C ILE A 45 8.58 -12.95 0.52
N GLY A 46 9.35 -12.04 1.12
CA GLY A 46 10.36 -11.23 0.43
C GLY A 46 9.84 -9.92 -0.16
N VAL A 47 8.62 -9.48 0.15
CA VAL A 47 8.11 -8.17 -0.27
C VAL A 47 8.30 -7.15 0.84
N ASP A 48 9.05 -6.08 0.56
CA ASP A 48 9.29 -4.99 1.51
C ASP A 48 8.17 -3.93 1.44
N VAL A 49 7.95 -3.21 2.54
CA VAL A 49 6.96 -2.13 2.63
C VAL A 49 7.54 -0.89 3.31
N THR A 50 7.27 0.27 2.74
CA THR A 50 7.47 1.57 3.40
C THR A 50 6.09 2.15 3.73
N PHE A 51 5.87 2.49 5.00
CA PHE A 51 4.65 3.14 5.45
C PHE A 51 4.82 4.65 5.48
N VAL A 52 3.87 5.39 4.94
CA VAL A 52 3.85 6.87 4.90
C VAL A 52 2.63 7.41 5.64
N ASP A 53 2.79 8.57 6.30
CA ASP A 53 1.65 9.30 6.85
C ASP A 53 0.81 9.83 5.67
N PRO A 54 -0.51 9.55 5.59
CA PRO A 54 -1.37 10.08 4.53
C PRO A 54 -1.37 11.63 4.45
N ARG A 55 -1.04 12.31 5.54
CA ARG A 55 -0.98 13.77 5.65
C ARG A 55 0.41 14.34 5.31
N ALA A 56 1.41 13.49 5.10
CA ALA A 56 2.76 13.92 4.70
C ALA A 56 2.72 14.70 3.38
N SER A 57 3.72 15.54 3.13
CA SER A 57 3.87 16.28 1.88
C SER A 57 4.01 15.35 0.66
N GLU A 58 3.73 15.84 -0.56
CA GLU A 58 4.02 15.06 -1.78
C GLU A 58 5.50 14.66 -1.83
N GLU A 59 6.41 15.52 -1.41
CA GLU A 59 7.86 15.26 -1.40
C GLU A 59 8.23 14.08 -0.50
N GLU A 60 7.72 14.04 0.73
CA GLU A 60 7.95 12.94 1.67
C GLU A 60 7.39 11.61 1.14
N ILE A 61 6.21 11.64 0.53
CA ILE A 61 5.60 10.44 -0.06
C ILE A 61 6.41 9.97 -1.27
N ASN A 62 6.88 10.88 -2.12
CA ASN A 62 7.74 10.56 -3.26
C ASN A 62 9.06 9.93 -2.82
N ALA A 63 9.64 10.39 -1.71
CA ALA A 63 10.89 9.85 -1.17
C ALA A 63 10.76 8.39 -0.68
N ALA A 64 9.54 7.88 -0.47
CA ALA A 64 9.31 6.49 -0.10
C ALA A 64 9.42 5.51 -1.29
N PHE A 65 9.35 6.00 -2.53
CA PHE A 65 9.46 5.16 -3.72
C PHE A 65 10.90 4.73 -3.97
N ARG A 66 11.04 3.54 -4.55
CA ARG A 66 12.31 2.88 -4.89
C ARG A 66 12.18 2.31 -6.30
N ASP A 67 13.30 1.97 -6.93
CA ASP A 67 13.32 1.37 -8.28
C ASP A 67 12.52 0.06 -8.38
N ASN A 68 12.39 -0.66 -7.26
CA ASN A 68 11.62 -1.90 -7.14
C ASN A 68 10.22 -1.71 -6.54
N THR A 69 9.72 -0.47 -6.37
CA THR A 69 8.33 -0.24 -5.98
C THR A 69 7.39 -0.70 -7.09
N LYS A 70 6.37 -1.50 -6.76
CA LYS A 70 5.37 -1.97 -7.75
C LYS A 70 3.93 -1.57 -7.44
N ALA A 71 3.66 -1.01 -6.26
CA ALA A 71 2.31 -0.59 -5.89
C ALA A 71 2.34 0.51 -4.83
N MET A 72 1.26 1.29 -4.83
CA MET A 72 0.85 2.12 -3.70
C MET A 72 -0.44 1.55 -3.09
N PHE A 73 -0.56 1.56 -1.76
CA PHE A 73 -1.75 1.04 -1.05
C PHE A 73 -2.33 2.07 -0.07
N GLY A 74 -3.65 2.14 0.03
CA GLY A 74 -4.36 2.93 1.05
C GLY A 74 -5.77 2.40 1.30
N GLU A 75 -6.50 3.04 2.21
CA GLU A 75 -7.93 2.77 2.45
C GLU A 75 -8.69 4.09 2.29
N THR A 76 -9.84 4.07 1.61
CA THR A 76 -10.66 5.30 1.39
C THR A 76 -11.00 6.01 2.70
N ILE A 77 -11.35 5.24 3.74
CA ILE A 77 -11.63 5.73 5.09
C ILE A 77 -10.96 4.79 6.08
N ALA A 78 -10.01 5.30 6.86
CA ALA A 78 -9.28 4.51 7.84
C ALA A 78 -10.11 4.26 9.12
N ASN A 79 -9.89 3.11 9.75
CA ASN A 79 -10.44 2.80 11.08
C ASN A 79 -9.28 2.61 12.07
N PRO A 80 -9.26 3.28 13.24
CA PRO A 80 -10.35 4.05 13.87
C PRO A 80 -10.28 5.57 13.69
N SER A 81 -9.24 6.10 13.04
CA SER A 81 -9.03 7.55 12.93
C SER A 81 -10.05 8.27 12.05
N LEU A 82 -10.77 7.53 11.19
CA LEU A 82 -11.70 8.08 10.19
C LEU A 82 -11.04 9.08 9.23
N ASP A 83 -9.73 8.95 9.05
CA ASP A 83 -9.00 9.72 8.04
C ASP A 83 -9.49 9.34 6.64
N VAL A 84 -9.81 10.35 5.85
CA VAL A 84 -10.17 10.19 4.43
C VAL A 84 -8.90 10.31 3.61
N LEU A 85 -8.60 9.30 2.81
CA LEU A 85 -7.44 9.31 1.93
C LEU A 85 -7.65 10.34 0.80
N ASP A 86 -6.66 11.18 0.57
CA ASP A 86 -6.59 11.99 -0.64
C ASP A 86 -6.22 11.09 -1.84
N ILE A 87 -7.25 10.44 -2.39
CA ILE A 87 -7.10 9.48 -3.49
C ILE A 87 -6.49 10.16 -4.72
N GLU A 88 -6.82 11.43 -4.99
CA GLU A 88 -6.28 12.15 -6.15
C GLU A 88 -4.78 12.35 -6.02
N LYS A 89 -4.31 12.84 -4.86
CA LYS A 89 -2.90 13.00 -4.56
C LYS A 89 -2.15 11.66 -4.61
N PHE A 90 -2.67 10.63 -3.96
CA PHE A 90 -2.04 9.31 -3.92
C PHE A 90 -1.98 8.67 -5.32
N ALA A 91 -3.07 8.75 -6.10
CA ALA A 91 -3.10 8.23 -7.46
C ALA A 91 -2.13 8.99 -8.38
N LYS A 92 -2.07 10.31 -8.28
CA LYS A 92 -1.13 11.15 -9.04
C LYS A 92 0.32 10.75 -8.75
N ILE A 93 0.69 10.61 -7.48
CA ILE A 93 2.04 10.20 -7.08
C ILE A 93 2.32 8.77 -7.59
N ALA A 94 1.46 7.80 -7.31
CA ALA A 94 1.62 6.42 -7.76
C ALA A 94 1.84 6.34 -9.28
N HIS A 95 0.99 7.02 -10.06
CA HIS A 95 1.08 7.02 -11.52
C HIS A 95 2.33 7.75 -12.04
N SER A 96 2.85 8.78 -11.34
CA SER A 96 4.12 9.41 -11.71
C SER A 96 5.33 8.48 -11.56
N HIS A 97 5.23 7.47 -10.68
CA HIS A 97 6.21 6.39 -10.52
C HIS A 97 5.87 5.15 -11.37
N GLY A 98 4.82 5.22 -12.20
CA GLY A 98 4.42 4.11 -13.07
C GLY A 98 3.83 2.90 -12.34
N VAL A 99 3.32 3.07 -11.12
CA VAL A 99 2.70 1.98 -10.33
C VAL A 99 1.21 2.23 -10.08
N PRO A 100 0.39 1.18 -9.92
CA PRO A 100 -1.01 1.33 -9.56
C PRO A 100 -1.18 1.79 -8.09
N LEU A 101 -2.26 2.53 -7.85
CA LEU A 101 -2.85 2.69 -6.52
C LEU A 101 -3.90 1.59 -6.29
N ILE A 102 -3.78 0.88 -5.16
CA ILE A 102 -4.76 -0.09 -4.66
C ILE A 102 -5.45 0.52 -3.44
N VAL A 103 -6.79 0.51 -3.44
CA VAL A 103 -7.65 1.08 -2.40
C VAL A 103 -8.69 0.06 -1.95
#